data_AF-K7R5K1-F1
#
_entry.id   AF-K7R5K1-F1
#
_cell.length_a   1.000
_cell.length_b   1.000
_cell.length_c   1.000
_cell.angle_alpha   90.00
_cell.angle_beta   90.00
_cell.angle_gamma   90.00
#
_symmetry.space_group_name_H-M   'P 1'
#
loop_
_entity.id
_entity.type
_entity.pdbx_description
1 polymer ?
#
loop_
_entity_poly.entity_id
_entity_poly.type
_entity_poly.pdbx_seq_one_letter_code
_entity_poly.pdbx_strand_id
1 'polypeptide(L)'
;MRRLFPALKALPDPKAPLEERRRGLRAYALGLLSLHGLVLLLLLPLLPARGHPFLWGLALLGLGGVALWVQGSLREEGPSAPLVAVGLGGAGFFFLGVVGLLLRPEGLFLLLLGGGFFLLVLRSAEAALARPQGSPGSGGGPGPGSP
;
A
#
# COMPACT_ATOMS: atom_id res chain seq x y z
N MET A 1 -20.74 -4.70 -11.74
CA MET A 1 -20.11 -5.59 -10.74
C MET A 1 -19.58 -6.93 -11.29
N ARG A 2 -20.14 -7.53 -12.36
CA ARG A 2 -19.73 -8.85 -12.91
C ARG A 2 -18.27 -9.02 -13.40
N ARG A 3 -17.47 -7.95 -13.54
CA ARG A 3 -16.07 -8.00 -14.05
C ARG A 3 -14.99 -7.91 -12.97
N LEU A 4 -15.35 -7.68 -11.70
CA LEU A 4 -14.39 -7.50 -10.60
C LEU A 4 -13.86 -8.84 -10.05
N PHE A 5 -14.72 -9.85 -9.97
CA PHE A 5 -14.37 -11.18 -9.47
C PHE A 5 -13.28 -11.89 -10.30
N PRO A 6 -13.35 -11.90 -11.65
CA PRO A 6 -12.29 -12.47 -12.47
C PRO A 6 -10.94 -11.75 -12.29
N ALA A 7 -10.95 -10.43 -12.18
CA ALA A 7 -9.74 -9.62 -12.01
C ALA A 7 -9.08 -9.84 -10.64
N LEU A 8 -9.86 -10.01 -9.57
CA LEU A 8 -9.33 -10.37 -8.24
C LEU A 8 -8.78 -11.80 -8.21
N LYS A 9 -9.36 -12.72 -8.98
CA LYS A 9 -8.88 -14.10 -9.12
C LYS A 9 -7.59 -14.19 -9.94
N ALA A 10 -7.36 -13.24 -10.86
CA ALA A 10 -6.16 -13.16 -11.69
C ALA A 10 -4.92 -12.59 -10.94
N LEU A 11 -5.12 -11.84 -9.86
CA LEU A 11 -4.04 -11.27 -9.04
C LEU A 11 -3.01 -12.30 -8.52
N PRO A 12 -3.45 -13.42 -7.90
CA PRO A 12 -2.54 -14.47 -7.45
C PRO A 12 -2.02 -15.37 -8.57
N ASP A 13 -2.55 -15.26 -9.80
CA ASP A 13 -2.10 -16.07 -10.94
C ASP A 13 -0.91 -15.39 -11.64
N PRO A 14 0.32 -15.92 -11.52
CA PRO A 14 1.49 -15.34 -12.19
C PRO A 14 1.42 -15.45 -13.71
N LYS A 15 0.55 -16.31 -14.27
CA LYS A 15 0.39 -16.51 -15.71
C LYS A 15 -0.65 -15.58 -16.33
N ALA A 16 -1.42 -14.85 -15.51
CA ALA A 16 -2.43 -13.93 -16.00
C ALA A 16 -1.79 -12.71 -16.70
N PRO A 17 -2.43 -12.15 -17.74
CA PRO A 17 -1.95 -10.95 -18.41
C PRO A 17 -1.70 -9.80 -17.42
N LEU A 18 -0.60 -9.07 -17.62
CA LEU A 18 -0.19 -8.00 -16.72
C LEU A 18 -1.27 -6.91 -16.51
N GLU A 19 -1.99 -6.57 -17.58
CA GLU A 19 -3.11 -5.62 -17.52
C GLU A 19 -4.29 -6.13 -16.68
N GLU A 20 -4.55 -7.42 -16.67
CA GLU A 20 -5.59 -8.02 -15.80
C GLU A 20 -5.15 -8.02 -14.34
N ARG A 21 -3.88 -8.34 -14.06
CA ARG A 21 -3.31 -8.28 -12.71
C ARG A 21 -3.32 -6.86 -12.16
N ARG A 22 -2.97 -5.84 -12.96
CA ARG A 22 -3.07 -4.42 -12.59
C ARG A 22 -4.51 -4.00 -12.29
N ARG A 23 -5.46 -4.39 -13.15
CA ARG A 23 -6.88 -4.10 -12.90
C ARG A 23 -7.37 -4.77 -11.62
N GLY A 24 -6.95 -6.01 -11.35
CA GLY A 24 -7.20 -6.70 -10.09
C GLY A 24 -6.64 -5.91 -8.91
N LEU A 25 -5.39 -5.46 -8.98
CA LEU A 25 -4.74 -4.70 -7.91
C LEU A 25 -5.44 -3.37 -7.65
N ARG A 26 -5.83 -2.65 -8.70
CA ARG A 26 -6.63 -1.42 -8.59
C ARG A 26 -8.00 -1.67 -7.98
N ALA A 27 -8.67 -2.75 -8.38
CA ALA A 27 -9.96 -3.14 -7.81
C ALA A 27 -9.84 -3.47 -6.31
N TYR A 28 -8.79 -4.21 -5.93
CA TYR A 28 -8.46 -4.50 -4.55
C TYR A 28 -8.18 -3.22 -3.76
N ALA A 29 -7.33 -2.34 -4.30
CA ALA A 29 -6.99 -1.06 -3.70
C ALA A 29 -8.23 -0.15 -3.51
N LEU A 30 -9.11 -0.08 -4.51
CA LEU A 30 -10.35 0.68 -4.44
C LEU A 30 -11.31 0.08 -3.41
N GLY A 31 -11.37 -1.25 -3.31
CA GLY A 31 -12.12 -1.95 -2.28
C GLY A 31 -11.62 -1.61 -0.88
N LEU A 32 -10.30 -1.66 -0.67
CA LEU A 32 -9.68 -1.26 0.60
C LEU A 32 -9.97 0.21 0.93
N LEU A 33 -9.81 1.12 -0.03
CA LEU A 33 -10.04 2.55 0.19
C LEU A 33 -11.50 2.82 0.54
N SER A 34 -12.44 2.16 -0.15
CA SER A 34 -13.87 2.28 0.12
C SER A 34 -14.24 1.74 1.50
N LEU A 35 -13.71 0.56 1.86
CA LEU A 35 -13.94 -0.05 3.17
C LEU A 35 -13.40 0.83 4.30
N HIS A 36 -12.12 1.19 4.24
CA HIS A 36 -11.50 2.03 5.27
C HIS A 36 -12.13 3.42 5.32
N GLY A 37 -12.45 4.01 4.16
CA GLY A 37 -13.17 5.27 4.09
C GLY A 37 -14.55 5.21 4.76
N LEU A 38 -15.32 4.15 4.50
CA LEU A 38 -16.61 3.94 5.17
C LEU A 38 -16.45 3.79 6.69
N VAL A 39 -15.48 3.00 7.14
CA VAL A 39 -15.20 2.84 8.58
C VAL A 39 -14.81 4.18 9.20
N LEU A 40 -13.95 4.97 8.55
CA LEU A 40 -13.58 6.30 9.02
C LEU A 40 -14.79 7.25 9.10
N LEU A 41 -15.70 7.20 8.14
CA LEU A 41 -16.95 7.97 8.17
C LEU A 41 -17.85 7.57 9.34
N LEU A 42 -17.95 6.26 9.63
CA LEU A 42 -18.71 5.76 10.78
C LEU A 42 -18.06 6.13 12.13
N LEU A 43 -16.73 6.22 12.14
CA LEU A 43 -15.94 6.62 13.30
C LEU A 43 -15.98 8.14 13.54
N LEU A 44 -16.26 8.94 12.52
CA LEU A 44 -16.32 10.41 12.58
C LEU A 44 -17.16 10.95 13.76
N PRO A 45 -18.41 10.50 14.00
CA PRO A 45 -19.20 10.96 15.16
C PRO A 45 -18.79 10.32 16.48
N LEU A 46 -18.05 9.21 16.47
CA LEU A 46 -17.76 8.42 17.67
C LEU A 46 -16.44 8.84 18.34
N LEU A 47 -15.45 9.32 17.57
CA LEU A 47 -14.16 9.74 18.14
C LEU A 47 -14.21 11.17 18.69
N PRO A 48 -13.80 11.38 19.97
CA PRO A 48 -13.66 12.72 20.51
C PRO A 48 -12.51 13.45 19.81
N ALA A 49 -12.76 14.66 19.34
CA ALA A 49 -11.71 15.53 18.82
C ALA A 49 -10.84 16.02 19.98
N ARG A 50 -9.56 15.64 20.00
CA ARG A 50 -8.57 16.10 20.98
C ARG A 50 -7.24 16.34 20.28
N GLY A 51 -6.87 17.60 20.16
CA GLY A 51 -5.56 18.02 19.66
C GLY A 51 -4.46 17.74 20.69
N HIS A 52 -3.92 16.52 20.70
CA HIS A 52 -2.77 16.18 21.54
C HIS A 52 -1.49 16.12 20.68
N PRO A 53 -0.40 16.85 21.02
CA PRO A 53 0.81 16.90 20.19
C PRO A 53 1.48 15.53 20.01
N PHE A 54 1.28 14.62 20.97
CA PHE A 54 1.75 13.24 20.88
C PHE A 54 1.18 12.48 19.66
N LEU A 55 -0.05 12.80 19.23
CA LEU A 55 -0.68 12.16 18.07
C LEU A 55 0.04 12.50 16.77
N TRP A 56 0.64 13.69 16.67
CA TRP A 56 1.47 14.05 15.51
C TRP A 56 2.74 13.20 15.44
N GLY A 57 3.42 13.03 16.57
CA GLY A 57 4.59 12.13 16.66
C GLY A 57 4.22 10.70 16.30
N LEU A 58 3.07 10.23 16.78
CA LEU A 58 2.54 8.91 16.47
C LEU A 58 2.19 8.74 14.99
N ALA A 59 1.61 9.76 14.35
CA ALA A 59 1.32 9.75 12.91
C ALA A 59 2.61 9.60 12.09
N LEU A 60 3.65 10.37 12.43
CA LEU A 60 4.94 10.32 11.73
C LEU A 60 5.65 8.98 11.91
N LEU A 61 5.74 8.50 13.16
CA LEU A 61 6.35 7.20 13.45
C LEU A 61 5.60 6.04 12.81
N GLY A 62 4.27 6.05 12.89
CA GLY A 62 3.45 5.02 12.27
C GLY A 62 3.54 5.04 10.75
N LEU A 63 3.51 6.22 10.11
CA LEU A 63 3.72 6.32 8.66
C LEU A 63 5.10 5.83 8.25
N GLY A 64 6.14 6.24 8.98
CA GLY A 64 7.52 5.80 8.75
C GLY A 64 7.67 4.28 8.88
N GLY A 65 7.11 3.69 9.93
CA GLY A 65 7.11 2.24 10.15
C GLY A 65 6.40 1.48 9.03
N VAL A 66 5.20 1.92 8.64
CA VAL A 66 4.46 1.33 7.52
C VAL A 66 5.23 1.46 6.21
N ALA A 67 5.86 2.62 5.95
CA ALA A 67 6.68 2.81 4.75
C ALA A 67 7.85 1.82 4.68
N LEU A 68 8.51 1.53 5.81
CA LEU A 68 9.57 0.52 5.88
C LEU A 68 9.03 -0.89 5.61
N TRP A 69 7.86 -1.25 6.17
CA TRP A 69 7.23 -2.55 5.90
C TRP A 69 6.79 -2.69 4.44
N VAL A 70 6.27 -1.63 3.82
CA VAL A 70 5.94 -1.62 2.39
C VAL A 70 7.21 -1.86 1.58
N GLN A 71 8.31 -1.16 1.88
CA GLN A 71 9.57 -1.36 1.17
C GLN A 71 10.12 -2.77 1.36
N GLY A 72 10.02 -3.34 2.57
CA GLY A 72 10.40 -4.72 2.84
C GLY A 72 9.58 -5.71 2.01
N SER A 73 8.25 -5.58 2.02
CA SER A 73 7.37 -6.47 1.27
C SER A 73 7.60 -6.40 -0.24
N LEU A 74 7.96 -5.23 -0.80
CA LEU A 74 8.29 -5.10 -2.22
C LEU A 74 9.69 -5.61 -2.59
N ARG A 75 10.59 -5.80 -1.61
CA ARG A 75 11.92 -6.40 -1.81
C ARG A 75 11.88 -7.93 -1.73
N GLU A 76 10.95 -8.49 -0.96
CA GLU A 76 10.69 -9.93 -0.99
C GLU A 76 10.06 -10.29 -2.35
N GLU A 77 10.89 -10.83 -3.25
CA GLU A 77 10.47 -11.19 -4.60
C GLU A 77 9.44 -12.33 -4.56
N GLY A 78 8.16 -11.98 -4.51
CA GLY A 78 7.05 -12.93 -4.44
C GLY A 78 5.85 -12.48 -5.27
N PRO A 79 5.08 -13.42 -5.85
CA PRO A 79 3.87 -13.09 -6.62
C PRO A 79 2.80 -12.35 -5.78
N SER A 80 2.86 -12.49 -4.45
CA SER A 80 1.98 -11.82 -3.48
C SER A 80 2.52 -10.48 -2.96
N ALA A 81 3.79 -10.14 -3.18
CA ALA A 81 4.41 -8.93 -2.65
C ALA A 81 3.64 -7.63 -2.99
N PRO A 82 3.17 -7.42 -4.23
CA PRO A 82 2.35 -6.25 -4.57
C PRO A 82 1.02 -6.19 -3.80
N LEU A 83 0.42 -7.35 -3.48
CA LEU A 83 -0.81 -7.44 -2.71
C LEU A 83 -0.58 -7.01 -1.26
N VAL A 84 0.47 -7.54 -0.65
CA VAL A 84 0.86 -7.23 0.73
C VAL A 84 1.20 -5.75 0.85
N ALA A 85 1.97 -5.21 -0.08
CA ALA A 85 2.31 -3.79 -0.12
C ALA A 85 1.06 -2.90 -0.17
N VAL A 86 0.10 -3.19 -1.05
CA VAL A 86 -1.16 -2.43 -1.12
C VAL A 86 -2.00 -2.60 0.16
N GLY A 87 -2.04 -3.79 0.75
CA GLY A 87 -2.69 -4.02 2.04
C GLY A 87 -2.10 -3.17 3.17
N LEU A 88 -0.76 -3.14 3.27
CA LEU A 88 -0.03 -2.29 4.21
C LEU A 88 -0.25 -0.80 3.94
N GLY A 89 -0.29 -0.40 2.67
CA GLY A 89 -0.66 0.96 2.28
C GLY A 89 -2.06 1.34 2.77
N GLY A 90 -3.02 0.42 2.63
CA GLY A 90 -4.39 0.61 3.12
C GLY A 90 -4.46 0.74 4.64
N ALA A 91 -3.70 -0.09 5.35
CA ALA A 91 -3.55 0.03 6.80
C ALA A 91 -2.92 1.37 7.21
N GLY A 92 -1.91 1.84 6.48
CA GLY A 92 -1.32 3.17 6.66
C GLY A 92 -2.32 4.29 6.45
N PHE A 93 -3.11 4.26 5.36
CA PHE A 93 -4.19 5.20 5.12
C PHE A 93 -5.20 5.22 6.27
N PHE A 94 -5.66 4.05 6.71
CA PHE A 94 -6.62 3.94 7.81
C PHE A 94 -6.07 4.48 9.13
N PHE A 95 -4.84 4.11 9.48
CA PHE A 95 -4.16 4.59 10.67
C PHE A 95 -4.04 6.11 10.67
N LEU A 96 -3.57 6.71 9.57
CA LEU A 96 -3.50 8.17 9.43
C LEU A 96 -4.89 8.80 9.46
N GLY A 97 -5.89 8.13 8.90
CA GLY A 97 -7.29 8.56 8.96
C GLY A 97 -7.79 8.62 10.40
N VAL A 98 -7.60 7.57 11.20
CA VAL A 98 -8.01 7.55 12.62
C VAL A 98 -7.29 8.64 13.41
N VAL A 99 -5.98 8.77 13.24
CA VAL A 99 -5.19 9.80 13.93
C VAL A 99 -5.61 11.20 13.48
N GLY A 100 -5.88 11.39 12.19
CA GLY A 100 -6.40 12.64 11.63
C GLY A 100 -7.78 13.01 12.15
N LEU A 101 -8.66 12.02 12.36
CA LEU A 101 -9.96 12.23 12.99
C LEU A 101 -9.84 12.62 14.46
N LEU A 102 -8.87 12.08 15.20
CA LEU A 102 -8.60 12.50 16.57
C LEU A 102 -8.07 13.94 16.64
N LEU A 103 -7.24 14.33 15.66
CA LEU A 103 -6.61 15.64 15.55
C LEU A 103 -7.47 16.71 14.82
N ARG A 104 -8.78 16.49 14.66
CA ARG A 104 -9.64 17.47 13.96
C ARG A 104 -9.62 18.85 14.65
N PRO A 105 -9.63 19.95 13.88
CA PRO A 105 -9.76 19.99 12.41
C PRO A 105 -8.45 19.80 11.63
N GLU A 106 -7.29 20.14 12.20
CA GLU A 106 -6.01 20.20 11.48
C GLU A 106 -5.54 18.82 10.99
N GLY A 107 -5.90 17.76 11.72
CA GLY A 107 -5.60 16.37 11.39
C GLY A 107 -6.21 15.87 10.09
N LEU A 108 -7.18 16.57 9.48
CA LEU A 108 -7.75 16.16 8.19
C LEU A 108 -6.70 16.15 7.06
N PHE A 109 -5.63 16.93 7.18
CA PHE A 109 -4.51 16.85 6.25
C PHE A 109 -3.81 15.47 6.28
N LEU A 110 -3.80 14.78 7.43
CA LEU A 110 -3.27 13.42 7.53
C LEU A 110 -4.06 12.43 6.69
N LEU A 111 -5.36 12.66 6.48
CA LEU A 111 -6.18 11.83 5.59
C LEU A 111 -5.72 12.00 4.13
N LEU A 112 -5.45 13.24 3.71
CA LEU A 112 -4.89 13.52 2.38
C LEU A 112 -3.49 12.92 2.22
N LEU A 113 -2.65 13.05 3.26
CA LEU A 113 -1.31 12.47 3.28
C LEU A 113 -1.35 10.93 3.19
N GLY A 114 -2.24 10.30 3.95
CA GLY A 114 -2.46 8.86 3.90
C GLY A 114 -2.98 8.40 2.54
N GLY A 115 -3.87 9.19 1.92
CA GLY A 115 -4.36 8.92 0.56
C GLY A 115 -3.24 9.03 -0.48
N GLY A 116 -2.42 10.08 -0.40
CA GLY A 116 -1.25 10.26 -1.25
C GLY A 116 -0.24 9.12 -1.08
N PHE A 117 0.09 8.75 0.15
CA PHE A 117 0.95 7.60 0.46
C PHE A 117 0.39 6.32 -0.17
N PHE A 118 -0.90 6.02 0.05
CA PHE A 118 -1.55 4.84 -0.53
C PHE A 118 -1.46 4.80 -2.06
N LEU A 119 -1.66 5.93 -2.73
CA LEU A 119 -1.51 6.03 -4.19
C LEU A 119 -0.06 5.77 -4.64
N LEU A 120 0.93 6.28 -3.91
CA LEU A 120 2.34 6.00 -4.20
C LEU A 120 2.67 4.51 -4.02
N VAL A 121 2.14 3.88 -2.97
CA VAL A 121 2.28 2.43 -2.75
C VAL A 121 1.62 1.63 -3.87
N LEU A 122 0.42 2.00 -4.29
CA LEU A 122 -0.27 1.36 -5.42
C LEU A 122 0.55 1.47 -6.70
N ARG A 123 1.09 2.65 -7.03
CA ARG A 123 1.96 2.82 -8.20
C ARG A 123 3.24 1.99 -8.10
N SER A 124 3.83 1.90 -6.92
CA SER A 124 5.03 1.09 -6.67
C SER A 124 4.74 -0.40 -6.83
N ALA A 125 3.59 -0.87 -6.35
CA ALA A 125 3.14 -2.25 -6.49
C ALA A 125 2.81 -2.59 -7.97
N GLU A 126 2.20 -1.68 -8.73
CA GLU A 126 1.99 -1.85 -10.17
C GLU A 126 3.31 -1.91 -10.97
N ALA A 127 4.33 -1.15 -10.53
CA ALA A 127 5.66 -1.20 -11.11
C ALA A 127 6.39 -2.51 -10.76
N ALA A 128 6.25 -3.01 -9.54
CA ALA A 128 6.79 -4.30 -9.11
C ALA A 128 6.17 -5.47 -9.91
N LEU A 129 4.88 -5.40 -10.23
CA LEU A 129 4.22 -6.38 -11.11
C LEU A 129 4.81 -6.42 -12.53
N ALA A 130 5.38 -5.31 -13.01
CA ALA A 130 5.96 -5.19 -14.34
C ALA A 130 7.45 -5.54 -14.41
N ARG A 131 8.10 -5.79 -13.27
CA ARG A 131 9.46 -6.31 -13.28
C ARG A 131 9.44 -7.77 -13.74
N PRO A 132 10.28 -8.15 -14.72
CA PRO A 132 10.49 -9.56 -15.04
C PRO A 132 10.95 -10.30 -13.77
N GLN A 133 10.34 -11.44 -13.46
CA GLN A 133 10.70 -12.32 -12.32
C GLN A 133 12.09 -12.99 -12.47
N GLY A 134 13.05 -12.31 -13.09
CA GLY A 134 14.34 -12.89 -13.43
C GLY A 134 15.34 -11.92 -14.04
N SER A 135 15.36 -10.65 -13.62
CA SER A 135 16.59 -9.86 -13.77
C SER A 135 17.41 -10.01 -12.49
N PRO A 136 18.32 -10.99 -12.42
CA PRO A 136 19.31 -11.02 -11.36
C PRO A 136 20.07 -9.69 -11.43
N GLY A 137 20.08 -8.96 -10.32
CA GLY A 137 21.07 -7.92 -10.13
C GLY A 137 22.45 -8.56 -10.27
N SER A 138 23.12 -8.31 -11.39
CA SER A 138 24.39 -7.59 -11.40
C SER A 138 25.36 -7.99 -10.26
N GLY A 139 25.65 -9.28 -10.16
CA GLY A 139 26.80 -9.82 -9.42
C GLY A 139 27.87 -10.26 -10.41
N GLY A 140 28.21 -9.40 -11.38
CA GLY A 140 29.34 -9.60 -12.28
C GLY A 140 30.65 -9.38 -11.52
N GLY A 141 31.00 -10.32 -10.64
CA GLY A 141 32.38 -10.46 -10.19
C GLY A 141 33.19 -11.01 -11.36
N PRO A 142 34.28 -10.34 -11.81
CA PRO A 142 35.17 -10.95 -12.79
C PRO A 142 35.81 -12.16 -12.10
N GLY A 143 35.39 -13.37 -12.50
CA GLY A 143 36.09 -14.57 -12.13
C GLY A 143 37.48 -14.54 -12.78
N PRO A 144 38.58 -14.60 -12.03
CA PRO A 144 39.88 -14.79 -12.62
C PRO A 144 40.08 -16.29 -12.85
N GLY A 145 39.91 -16.71 -14.10
CA GLY A 145 40.44 -17.97 -14.62
C GLY A 145 40.31 -17.91 -16.14
N SER A 146 41.33 -18.15 -16.95
CA SER A 146 42.74 -18.54 -16.76
C SER A 146 43.48 -17.97 -18.01
N PRO A 147 44.73 -18.31 -18.37
CA PRO A 147 45.36 -19.65 -18.40
C PRO A 147 46.42 -19.89 -17.33
#